data_AF-A0A838UE72-F1
#
_entry.id   AF-A0A838UE72-F1
#
_cell.length_a   1.000
_cell.length_b   1.000
_cell.length_c   1.000
_cell.angle_alpha   90.00
_cell.angle_beta   90.00
_cell.angle_gamma   90.00
#
_symmetry.space_group_name_H-M   'P 1'
#
loop_
_entity.id
_entity.type
_entity.pdbx_description
1 polymer ?
#
loop_
_entity_poly.entity_id
_entity_poly.type
_entity_poly.pdbx_seq_one_letter_code
_entity_poly.pdbx_strand_id
1 'polypeptide(L)' 'MSSRLVSGKVTAYLPKEMIEQLGVWASKEHRTLSNLVAAILLDALEKKNQSAAATDDAQTK' A
#
# COMPACT_ATOMS: atom_id res chain seq x y z
N MET A 1 -13.21 20.88 4.50
CA MET A 1 -12.85 20.08 5.68
C MET A 1 -11.38 19.69 5.54
N SER A 2 -10.49 20.31 6.33
CA SER A 2 -9.05 19.99 6.27
C SER A 2 -8.80 18.67 6.97
N SER A 3 -8.70 17.59 6.21
CA SER A 3 -8.25 16.30 6.72
C SER A 3 -6.82 16.48 7.23
N ARG A 4 -6.64 16.54 8.56
CA ARG A 4 -5.30 16.40 9.15
C ARG A 4 -4.76 15.06 8.67
N LEU A 5 -3.70 15.08 7.86
CA LEU A 5 -2.92 13.88 7.56
C LEU A 5 -2.37 13.38 8.91
N VAL A 6 -3.01 12.35 9.45
CA VAL A 6 -2.56 11.72 10.70
C VAL A 6 -1.30 10.94 10.34
N SER A 7 -0.13 11.49 10.68
CA SER A 7 1.13 10.77 10.55
C SER A 7 1.18 9.70 11.64
N GLY A 8 0.81 8.47 11.28
CA GLY A 8 0.88 7.29 12.13
C GLY A 8 2.04 6.40 11.70
N LYS A 9 2.77 5.84 12.68
CA LYS A 9 3.74 4.77 12.43
C LYS A 9 3.06 3.42 12.64
N VAL A 10 3.20 2.53 11.67
CA VAL A 10 2.76 1.14 11.76
C VAL A 10 3.99 0.24 11.72
N THR A 11 4.06 -0.72 12.64
CA THR A 11 5.11 -1.75 12.65
C THR A 11 4.46 -3.09 12.33
N ALA A 12 5.04 -3.80 11.37
CA ALA A 12 4.59 -5.13 10.97
C ALA A 12 5.77 -6.11 11.03
N TYR A 13 5.49 -7.35 11.42
CA TYR A 13 6.46 -8.43 11.38
C TYR A 13 6.33 -9.16 10.04
N LEU A 14 7.45 -9.23 9.32
CA LEU A 14 7.55 -9.87 8.01
C LEU A 14 8.56 -11.01 8.09
N PRO A 15 8.38 -12.09 7.30
CA PRO A 15 9.40 -13.10 7.13
C PRO A 15 10.70 -12.49 6.60
N LYS A 16 11.85 -13.03 7.04
CA LYS A 16 13.17 -12.53 6.66
C LYS A 16 13.36 -12.43 5.15
N GLU A 17 12.95 -13.46 4.42
CA GLU A 17 13.05 -13.51 2.95
C GLU A 17 12.30 -12.35 2.28
N MET A 18 11.12 -12.01 2.80
CA MET A 18 10.31 -10.92 2.26
C MET A 18 10.96 -9.55 2.52
N ILE A 19 11.59 -9.37 3.69
CA ILE A 19 12.35 -8.15 4.00
C ILE A 19 13.53 -7.99 3.04
N GLU A 20 14.26 -9.08 2.76
CA GLU A 20 15.39 -9.07 1.83
C GLU A 20 14.95 -8.73 0.40
N GLN A 21 13.87 -9.35 -0.07
CA GLN A 21 13.30 -9.06 -1.40
C GLN A 21 12.85 -7.61 -1.53
N LEU A 22 12.14 -7.08 -0.52
CA LEU A 22 11.73 -5.68 -0.49
C LEU A 22 12.95 -4.74 -0.41
N GLY A 23 14.01 -5.12 0.29
CA GLY A 23 15.26 -4.37 0.36
C GLY A 23 15.98 -4.29 -0.98
N VAL A 24 16.05 -5.40 -1.72
CA VAL A 24 16.60 -5.44 -3.09
C VAL A 24 15.76 -4.57 -4.03
N TRP A 25 14.43 -4.66 -3.95
CA TRP A 25 13.55 -3.84 -4.77
C TRP A 25 13.71 -2.34 -4.46
N ALA A 26 13.70 -1.97 -3.17
CA ALA A 26 13.90 -0.58 -2.75
C ALA A 26 15.23 -0.01 -3.25
N SER A 27 16.30 -0.83 -3.21
CA SER A 27 17.61 -0.46 -3.73
C SER A 27 17.62 -0.22 -5.25
N LYS A 28 16.92 -1.07 -6.02
CA LYS A 28 16.79 -0.92 -7.48
C LYS A 28 16.03 0.36 -7.88
N GLU A 29 15.06 0.78 -7.07
CA GLU A 29 14.30 2.00 -7.32
C GLU A 29 14.91 3.26 -6.68
N HIS A 30 16.07 3.16 -6.03
CA HIS A 30 16.69 4.25 -5.27
C HIS A 30 15.75 4.86 -4.20
N ARG A 31 14.99 4.02 -3.51
CA ARG A 31 14.02 4.41 -2.48
C ARG A 31 14.34 3.78 -1.13
N THR A 32 13.84 4.36 -0.05
CA THR A 32 13.87 3.71 1.26
C THR A 32 12.85 2.60 1.33
N LEU A 33 13.14 1.55 2.11
CA LEU A 33 12.22 0.43 2.33
C LEU A 33 10.85 0.90 2.82
N SER A 34 10.81 1.84 3.77
CA SER A 34 9.57 2.40 4.31
C SER A 34 8.73 3.11 3.25
N ASN A 35 9.36 3.86 2.34
CA ASN A 35 8.63 4.55 1.26
C ASN A 35 8.08 3.56 0.24
N LEU A 36 8.86 2.53 -0.11
CA LEU A 36 8.39 1.47 -1.01
C LEU A 36 7.17 0.76 -0.42
N VAL A 37 7.24 0.33 0.84
CA VAL A 37 6.14 -0.36 1.52
C VAL A 37 4.91 0.53 1.62
N ALA A 38 5.07 1.81 1.92
CA ALA A 38 3.96 2.76 1.93
C ALA A 38 3.30 2.88 0.54
N ALA A 39 4.09 2.97 -0.53
CA ALA A 39 3.57 3.03 -1.90
C ALA A 39 2.80 1.76 -2.29
N ILE A 40 3.34 0.58 -1.94
CA ILE A 40 2.66 -0.71 -2.18
C ILE A 40 1.31 -0.77 -1.45
N LEU A 41 1.27 -0.32 -0.19
CA LEU A 41 0.04 -0.30 0.60
C LEU A 41 -1.00 0.67 0.02
N LEU A 42 -0.57 1.84 -0.46
CA LEU A 42 -1.45 2.80 -1.12
C LEU A 42 -2.06 2.21 -2.39
N ASP A 43 -1.23 1.62 -3.27
CA ASP A 43 -1.69 0.97 -4.51
C ASP A 43 -2.67 -0.18 -4.22
N ALA A 44 -2.41 -0.99 -3.19
CA ALA A 44 -3.31 -2.05 -2.78
C ALA A 44 -4.67 -1.53 -2.26
N LEU A 45 -4.66 -0.43 -1.49
CA LEU A 45 -5.89 0.21 -1.01
C LEU A 45 -6.68 0.86 -2.14
N GLU A 46 -6.01 1.53 -3.08
CA GLU A 46 -6.64 2.11 -4.26
C GLU A 46 -7.32 1.03 -5.11
N LYS A 47 -6.62 -0.08 -5.39
CA LYS A 47 -7.18 -1.23 -6.11
C LYS A 47 -8.39 -1.82 -5.39
N LYS A 48 -8.32 -1.99 -4.07
CA LYS A 48 -9.45 -2.49 -3.27
C LYS A 48 -10.67 -1.57 -3.39
N ASN A 49 -10.47 -0.26 -3.32
CA ASN A 49 -11.57 0.70 -3.41
C ASN A 49 -12.18 0.76 -4.82
N GLN A 50 -11.35 0.62 -5.86
CA GLN A 50 -11.82 0.54 -7.25
C GLN A 50 -12.64 -0.74 -7.52
N SER A 51 -12.19 -1.89 -6.98
CA SER A 51 -12.95 -3.15 -7.12
C SER A 51 -14.26 -3.15 -6.32
N ALA A 52 -14.29 -2.47 -5.16
CA ALA A 52 -15.53 -2.29 -4.40
C ALA A 52 -16.53 -1.39 -5.13
N ALA A 53 -16.08 -0.30 -5.76
CA ALA A 53 -16.93 0.57 -6.57
C ALA A 53 -17.51 -0.13 -7.81
N ALA A 54 -16.74 -1.02 -8.46
CA ALA A 54 -17.19 -1.75 -9.64
C ALA A 54 -18.23 -2.85 -9.37
N THR A 55 -18.45 -3.24 -8.10
CA THR A 55 -19.38 -4.31 -7.74
C THR A 55 -20.78 -3.78 -7.40
N ASP A 56 -20.92 -2.48 -7.08
CA ASP A 56 -22.22 -1.88 -6.71
C ASP A 56 -23.09 -1.53 -7.93
N ASP A 57 -22.47 -1.23 -9.09
CA ASP A 57 -23.19 -0.90 -10.34
C ASP A 57 -23.83 -2.12 -11.05
N ALA A 58 -23.54 -3.35 -10.61
CA ALA A 58 -24.04 -4.57 -11.25
C ALA A 58 -25.37 -5.08 -10.67
N GLN A 59 -25.91 -4.47 -9.61
CA GLN A 59 -27.10 -4.97 -8.91
C GLN A 59 -28.39 -4.16 -9.10
N THR A 60 -28.35 -3.09 -9.90
CA THR A 60 -29.54 -2.33 -10.30
C THR A 60 -29.63 -2.20 -11.82
N LYS A 61 -30.00 -3.29 -12.50
CA LYS A 61 -30.69 -3.18 -13.79
C LYS A 61 -31.58 -4.37 -14.07
#